data_AF-A0A3Q0KU64-F1
#
_entry.id   AF-A0A3Q0KU64-F1
#
_cell.length_a   1.000
_cell.length_b   1.000
_cell.length_c   1.000
_cell.angle_alpha   90.00
_cell.angle_beta   90.00
_cell.angle_gamma   90.00
#
_symmetry.space_group_name_H-M   'P 1'
#
loop_
_entity.id
_entity.type
_entity.pdbx_description
1 polymer ?
#
loop_
_entity_poly.entity_id
_entity_poly.type
_entity_poly.pdbx_seq_one_letter_code
_entity_poly.pdbx_strand_id
1 'polypeptide(L)'
;MGSEQSRPNNNKQKKSSIIWNSQNLVKKSITSLNNSKLRENSNDNNSNPNPNQDHNTENDNINSQSITENKSFRQLFSDLELDVLYSTWPLLSKNPIRTGCLIFKNAFEIHPKLSTFFPFGHLSPDVLVDSPDCKRHSAKVMRVIHMAVKALEGDSKSLYEELALLGAKHAAIRNMKIEYFKIIKEAILMTWGRLIYEEFTDDVKNAWGHVLDEIVGIMGVGCLIFEEEEERILQEEEEEGDHIQEFITSSDDYQQNYKMHNKKSRLSVATVPKEELDQIYPNCK
;
A
#
# COMPACT_ATOMS: atom_id res chain seq x y z
N MET A 1 -7.75 -51.99 0.86
CA MET A 1 -6.33 -51.58 0.93
C MET A 1 -6.14 -50.42 -0.03
N GLY A 2 -5.74 -49.21 0.31
CA GLY A 2 -5.56 -48.48 1.56
C GLY A 2 -5.52 -47.01 1.13
N SER A 3 -6.34 -46.18 1.75
CA SER A 3 -6.51 -44.76 1.47
C SER A 3 -5.46 -43.91 2.18
N GLU A 4 -4.82 -42.96 1.50
CA GLU A 4 -4.13 -41.84 2.14
C GLU A 4 -4.72 -40.51 1.64
N GLN A 5 -5.54 -39.93 2.50
CA GLN A 5 -5.89 -38.51 2.56
C GLN A 5 -4.88 -37.80 3.46
N SER A 6 -4.44 -36.59 3.06
CA SER A 6 -4.00 -35.44 3.91
C SER A 6 -3.07 -34.56 3.06
N ARG A 7 -3.16 -33.24 2.94
CA ARG A 7 -3.86 -32.11 3.58
C ARG A 7 -3.73 -30.92 2.60
N PRO A 8 -4.66 -29.94 2.59
CA PRO A 8 -4.15 -28.56 2.72
C PRO A 8 -5.13 -27.63 3.45
N ASN A 9 -4.70 -26.94 4.52
CA ASN A 9 -5.21 -25.61 4.90
C ASN A 9 -4.59 -25.14 6.23
N ASN A 10 -3.56 -24.30 6.17
CA ASN A 10 -3.19 -23.43 7.29
C ASN A 10 -2.65 -22.05 6.86
N ASN A 11 -2.57 -21.75 5.55
CA ASN A 11 -2.03 -20.48 5.05
C ASN A 11 -3.08 -19.37 4.85
N LYS A 12 -4.39 -19.69 4.83
CA LYS A 12 -5.44 -18.66 4.64
C LYS A 12 -5.69 -17.81 5.90
N GLN A 13 -5.62 -18.41 7.09
CA GLN A 13 -5.87 -17.70 8.36
C GLN A 13 -4.76 -16.70 8.73
N LYS A 14 -3.50 -17.01 8.42
CA LYS A 14 -2.38 -16.07 8.67
C LYS A 14 -2.49 -14.78 7.85
N LYS A 15 -2.89 -14.87 6.58
CA LYS A 15 -3.02 -13.71 5.69
C LYS A 15 -4.11 -12.74 6.16
N SER A 16 -5.26 -13.24 6.63
CA SER A 16 -6.35 -12.38 7.11
C SER A 16 -5.98 -11.63 8.39
N SER A 17 -5.23 -12.25 9.31
CA SER A 17 -4.83 -11.59 10.57
C SER A 17 -3.83 -10.45 10.35
N ILE A 18 -2.96 -10.56 9.34
CA ILE A 18 -1.95 -9.54 9.04
C ILE A 18 -2.64 -8.30 8.45
N ILE A 19 -3.53 -8.49 7.48
CA ILE A 19 -4.29 -7.40 6.85
C ILE A 19 -5.07 -6.59 7.89
N TRP A 20 -5.75 -7.27 8.82
CA TRP A 20 -6.54 -6.63 9.87
C TRP A 20 -5.66 -5.82 10.85
N ASN A 21 -4.51 -6.36 11.23
CA ASN A 21 -3.56 -5.66 12.10
C ASN A 21 -2.96 -4.42 11.42
N SER A 22 -2.58 -4.51 10.14
CA SER A 22 -2.07 -3.38 9.36
C SER A 22 -3.12 -2.28 9.18
N GLN A 23 -4.38 -2.64 8.89
CA GLN A 23 -5.49 -1.68 8.83
C GLN A 23 -5.67 -0.94 10.16
N ASN A 24 -5.65 -1.65 11.28
CA ASN A 24 -5.76 -1.03 12.61
C ASN A 24 -4.58 -0.11 12.95
N LEU A 25 -3.36 -0.51 12.58
CA LEU A 25 -2.15 0.29 12.74
C LEU A 25 -2.25 1.62 11.98
N VAL A 26 -2.64 1.55 10.70
CA VAL A 26 -2.73 2.74 9.85
C VAL A 26 -3.89 3.63 10.30
N LYS A 27 -5.06 3.07 10.63
CA LYS A 27 -6.19 3.83 11.19
C LYS A 27 -5.79 4.54 12.50
N LYS A 28 -5.03 3.89 13.39
CA LYS A 28 -4.51 4.50 14.63
C LYS A 28 -3.47 5.60 14.38
N SER A 29 -2.58 5.43 13.41
CA SER A 29 -1.61 6.48 13.06
C SER A 29 -2.32 7.70 12.47
N ILE A 30 -3.30 7.52 11.58
CA ILE A 30 -4.09 8.60 11.00
C ILE A 30 -4.89 9.36 12.08
N THR A 31 -5.55 8.66 13.01
CA THR A 31 -6.26 9.32 14.11
C THR A 31 -5.33 10.10 15.03
N SER A 32 -4.11 9.61 15.26
CA SER A 32 -3.10 10.35 16.04
C SER A 32 -2.64 11.65 15.35
N LEU A 33 -2.49 11.66 14.02
CA LEU A 33 -2.14 12.85 13.24
C LEU A 33 -3.28 13.88 13.20
N ASN A 34 -4.53 13.44 13.16
CA ASN A 34 -5.68 14.35 13.18
C ASN A 34 -5.86 14.99 14.57
N ASN A 35 -5.64 14.24 15.64
CA ASN A 35 -5.68 14.77 17.00
C ASN A 35 -4.54 15.77 17.28
N SER A 36 -3.35 15.60 16.70
CA SER A 36 -2.27 16.59 16.85
C SER A 36 -2.57 17.89 16.09
N LYS A 37 -3.14 17.81 14.88
CA LYS A 37 -3.52 18.98 14.08
C LYS A 37 -4.71 19.77 14.67
N LEU A 38 -5.68 19.09 15.27
CA LEU A 38 -6.80 19.75 15.96
C LEU A 38 -6.32 20.47 17.23
N ARG A 39 -5.29 19.95 17.90
CA ARG A 39 -4.71 20.56 19.10
C ARG A 39 -3.85 21.80 18.81
N GLU A 40 -3.24 21.88 17.63
CA GLU A 40 -2.46 23.07 17.21
C GLU A 40 -3.34 24.22 16.71
N ASN A 41 -4.58 23.95 16.28
CA ASN A 41 -5.52 24.97 15.79
C ASN A 41 -6.54 25.48 16.83
N SER A 42 -6.41 25.08 18.11
CA SER A 42 -7.39 25.42 19.17
C SER A 42 -6.85 26.35 20.26
N ASN A 43 -5.75 27.07 20.01
CA ASN A 43 -5.21 28.05 20.95
C ASN A 43 -5.58 29.47 20.50
N ASP A 44 -6.81 29.89 20.79
CA ASP A 44 -7.10 31.30 21.04
C ASP A 44 -8.47 31.46 21.74
N ASN A 45 -8.45 32.24 22.82
CA ASN A 45 -9.56 32.97 23.45
C ASN A 45 -10.50 32.27 24.44
N ASN A 46 -10.17 32.54 25.72
CA ASN A 46 -10.99 33.23 26.73
C ASN A 46 -11.88 32.42 27.71
N SER A 47 -11.31 32.20 28.90
CA SER A 47 -11.83 32.55 30.24
C SER A 47 -13.35 32.46 30.51
N ASN A 48 -13.80 31.47 31.31
CA ASN A 48 -14.38 31.64 32.67
C ASN A 48 -14.88 30.27 33.24
N PRO A 49 -14.60 29.89 34.50
CA PRO A 49 -15.11 28.65 35.08
C PRO A 49 -16.35 28.88 35.96
N ASN A 50 -17.36 28.02 35.85
CA ASN A 50 -18.41 27.90 36.86
C ASN A 50 -18.76 26.41 37.09
N PRO A 51 -18.74 25.90 38.34
CA PRO A 51 -19.04 24.51 38.64
C PRO A 51 -20.54 24.31 38.95
N ASN A 52 -20.97 23.05 38.88
CA ASN A 52 -22.26 22.48 39.30
C ASN A 52 -23.24 22.22 38.15
N GLN A 53 -23.28 20.97 37.69
CA GLN A 53 -24.53 20.20 37.63
C GLN A 53 -24.24 18.70 37.45
N ASP A 54 -24.63 17.94 38.48
CA ASP A 54 -24.81 16.49 38.45
C ASP A 54 -25.86 16.12 37.39
N HIS A 55 -25.55 15.16 36.52
CA HIS A 55 -26.54 14.22 36.04
C HIS A 55 -25.90 12.90 35.62
N ASN A 56 -26.38 11.85 36.29
CA ASN A 56 -26.22 10.43 36.05
C ASN A 56 -26.11 10.03 34.57
N THR A 57 -25.16 9.16 34.24
CA THR A 57 -25.39 8.15 33.20
C THR A 57 -24.64 6.88 33.54
N GLU A 58 -25.42 5.81 33.64
CA GLU A 58 -25.07 4.43 33.91
C GLU A 58 -24.15 3.82 32.84
N ASN A 59 -23.36 2.86 33.29
CA ASN A 59 -22.95 1.64 32.60
C ASN A 59 -22.35 1.78 31.19
N ASP A 60 -21.05 1.50 31.09
CA ASP A 60 -20.57 0.54 30.09
C ASP A 60 -19.23 -0.07 30.52
N ASN A 61 -19.32 -1.24 31.14
CA ASN A 61 -18.23 -2.17 31.39
C ASN A 61 -17.80 -2.80 30.04
N ILE A 62 -16.95 -2.11 29.28
CA ILE A 62 -16.33 -2.69 28.09
C ILE A 62 -15.14 -3.55 28.52
N ASN A 63 -15.41 -4.86 28.53
CA ASN A 63 -14.47 -5.96 28.63
C ASN A 63 -13.30 -5.79 27.63
N SER A 64 -12.18 -5.24 28.10
CA SER A 64 -10.90 -5.21 27.39
C SER A 64 -10.27 -6.60 27.37
N GLN A 65 -10.80 -7.49 26.54
CA GLN A 65 -10.19 -8.78 26.22
C GLN A 65 -9.73 -8.79 24.76
N SER A 66 -8.41 -8.95 24.58
CA SER A 66 -7.63 -9.12 23.34
C SER A 66 -7.28 -7.87 22.51
N ILE A 67 -6.40 -7.02 23.05
CA ILE A 67 -5.53 -6.18 22.20
C ILE A 67 -4.49 -7.13 21.58
N THR A 68 -4.67 -7.47 20.31
CA THR A 68 -3.67 -8.20 19.51
C THR A 68 -2.34 -7.45 19.54
N GLU A 69 -1.32 -8.05 20.14
CA GLU A 69 0.05 -7.52 20.19
C GLU A 69 0.51 -7.13 18.78
N ASN A 70 0.87 -5.86 18.63
CA ASN A 70 1.37 -5.33 17.38
C ASN A 70 2.77 -5.87 17.13
N LYS A 71 2.89 -6.90 16.27
CA LYS A 71 4.18 -7.50 15.92
C LYS A 71 5.04 -6.49 15.16
N SER A 72 6.28 -6.32 15.59
CA SER A 72 7.26 -5.53 14.82
C SER A 72 7.56 -6.22 13.49
N PHE A 73 8.01 -5.46 12.49
CA PHE A 73 8.33 -6.01 11.16
C PHE A 73 9.35 -7.16 11.25
N ARG A 74 10.36 -7.04 12.13
CA ARG A 74 11.33 -8.11 12.43
C ARG A 74 10.66 -9.42 12.87
N GLN A 75 9.62 -9.36 13.69
CA GLN A 75 8.95 -10.54 14.26
C GLN A 75 8.14 -11.34 13.24
N LEU A 76 8.03 -10.87 11.99
CA LEU A 76 7.39 -11.58 10.89
C LEU A 76 8.32 -12.63 10.27
N PHE A 77 9.63 -12.51 10.47
CA PHE A 77 10.66 -13.32 9.83
C PHE A 77 11.33 -14.27 10.83
N SER A 78 11.70 -15.46 10.37
CA SER A 78 12.53 -16.40 11.12
C SER A 78 13.99 -15.98 11.16
N ASP A 79 14.77 -16.49 12.12
CA ASP A 79 16.20 -16.19 12.21
C ASP A 79 16.96 -16.60 10.93
N LEU A 80 16.58 -17.73 10.31
CA LEU A 80 17.15 -18.15 9.02
C LEU A 80 16.86 -17.15 7.89
N GLU A 81 15.63 -16.65 7.79
CA GLU A 81 15.29 -15.63 6.80
C GLU A 81 16.08 -14.34 7.06
N LEU A 82 16.23 -13.93 8.32
CA LEU A 82 17.02 -12.75 8.68
C LEU A 82 18.48 -12.90 8.27
N ASP A 83 19.10 -14.05 8.52
CA ASP A 83 20.49 -14.33 8.11
C ASP A 83 20.68 -14.24 6.59
N VAL A 84 19.72 -14.79 5.84
CA VAL A 84 19.69 -14.73 4.37
C VAL A 84 19.53 -13.28 3.88
N LEU A 85 18.61 -12.52 4.46
CA LEU A 85 18.37 -11.12 4.09
C LEU A 85 19.61 -10.25 4.38
N TYR A 86 20.22 -10.40 5.56
CA TYR A 86 21.39 -9.61 5.95
C TYR A 86 22.65 -9.98 5.17
N SER A 87 22.86 -11.25 4.83
CA SER A 87 24.01 -11.68 4.02
C SER A 87 23.92 -11.22 2.57
N THR A 88 22.72 -11.20 1.98
CA THR A 88 22.53 -10.85 0.56
C THR A 88 22.29 -9.36 0.31
N TRP A 89 21.73 -8.61 1.26
CA TRP A 89 21.43 -7.18 1.07
C TRP A 89 22.66 -6.33 0.65
N PRO A 90 23.87 -6.50 1.22
CA PRO A 90 25.05 -5.77 0.77
C PRO A 90 25.39 -5.97 -0.70
N LEU A 91 25.13 -7.17 -1.25
CA LEU A 91 25.35 -7.48 -2.67
C LEU A 91 24.34 -6.73 -3.55
N LEU A 92 23.06 -6.77 -3.15
CA LEU A 92 21.93 -6.22 -3.90
C LEU A 92 21.88 -4.69 -3.86
N SER A 93 22.34 -4.10 -2.75
CA SER A 93 22.36 -2.65 -2.51
C SER A 93 23.65 -1.96 -2.97
N LYS A 94 24.61 -2.69 -3.56
CA LYS A 94 25.91 -2.15 -4.01
C LYS A 94 25.79 -0.95 -4.97
N ASN A 95 24.80 -0.96 -5.85
CA ASN A 95 24.50 0.17 -6.74
C ASN A 95 22.98 0.38 -6.82
N PRO A 96 22.37 1.01 -5.79
CA PRO A 96 20.92 0.97 -5.61
C PRO A 96 20.21 1.63 -6.78
N ILE A 97 20.69 2.78 -7.26
CA ILE A 97 20.05 3.49 -8.38
C ILE A 97 20.05 2.63 -9.65
N ARG A 98 21.19 2.03 -10.00
CA ARG A 98 21.28 1.14 -11.18
C ARG A 98 20.41 -0.10 -11.01
N THR A 99 20.44 -0.71 -9.82
CA THR A 99 19.59 -1.86 -9.47
C THR A 99 18.11 -1.52 -9.65
N GLY A 100 17.65 -0.36 -9.16
CA GLY A 100 16.29 0.11 -9.36
C GLY A 100 15.92 0.33 -10.84
N CYS A 101 16.84 0.86 -11.65
CA CYS A 101 16.59 1.00 -13.08
C CYS A 101 16.42 -0.36 -13.78
N LEU A 102 17.18 -1.38 -13.36
CA LEU A 102 17.04 -2.75 -13.86
C LEU A 102 15.70 -3.37 -13.47
N ILE A 103 15.16 -3.04 -12.29
CA ILE A 103 13.81 -3.45 -11.89
C ILE A 103 12.77 -2.93 -12.89
N PHE A 104 12.81 -1.64 -13.25
CA PHE A 104 11.87 -1.11 -14.23
C PHE A 104 12.07 -1.66 -15.64
N LYS A 105 13.33 -1.91 -16.05
CA LYS A 105 13.63 -2.64 -17.30
C LYS A 105 12.92 -4.00 -17.33
N ASN A 106 13.06 -4.78 -16.26
CA ASN A 106 12.45 -6.09 -16.13
C ASN A 106 10.91 -5.99 -16.02
N ALA A 107 10.38 -4.99 -15.33
CA ALA A 107 8.94 -4.80 -15.18
C ALA A 107 8.24 -4.47 -16.51
N PHE A 108 8.88 -3.68 -17.38
CA PHE A 108 8.35 -3.38 -18.71
C PHE A 108 8.50 -4.56 -19.67
N GLU A 109 9.48 -5.44 -19.45
CA GLU A 109 9.60 -6.72 -20.16
C GLU A 109 8.45 -7.68 -19.77
N ILE A 110 8.15 -7.78 -18.46
CA ILE A 110 7.07 -8.64 -17.93
C ILE A 110 5.69 -8.11 -18.34
N HIS A 111 5.46 -6.80 -18.20
CA HIS A 111 4.16 -6.18 -18.51
C HIS A 111 4.34 -4.84 -19.25
N PRO A 112 4.39 -4.84 -20.59
CA PRO A 112 4.67 -3.65 -21.39
C PRO A 112 3.71 -2.48 -21.14
N LYS A 113 2.44 -2.74 -20.82
CA LYS A 113 1.44 -1.72 -20.48
C LYS A 113 1.81 -0.92 -19.23
N LEU A 114 2.64 -1.46 -18.33
CA LEU A 114 3.11 -0.75 -17.15
C LEU A 114 3.96 0.48 -17.52
N SER A 115 4.62 0.46 -18.68
CA SER A 115 5.42 1.59 -19.17
C SER A 115 4.59 2.88 -19.32
N THR A 116 3.29 2.80 -19.58
CA THR A 116 2.44 3.98 -19.82
C THR A 116 2.24 4.86 -18.59
N PHE A 117 2.58 4.35 -17.39
CA PHE A 117 2.49 5.11 -16.14
C PHE A 117 3.72 6.00 -15.88
N PHE A 118 4.81 5.81 -16.63
CA PHE A 118 6.09 6.45 -16.34
C PHE A 118 6.52 7.37 -17.48
N PRO A 119 7.04 8.58 -17.18
CA PRO A 119 7.54 9.49 -18.22
C PRO A 119 8.71 8.89 -19.01
N PHE A 120 9.42 7.93 -18.43
CA PHE A 120 10.53 7.20 -19.06
C PHE A 120 10.12 5.87 -19.71
N GLY A 121 8.84 5.50 -19.69
CA GLY A 121 8.38 4.20 -20.17
C GLY A 121 8.51 4.00 -21.69
N HIS A 122 8.60 5.08 -22.45
CA HIS A 122 8.79 5.05 -23.90
C HIS A 122 10.25 4.79 -24.32
N LEU A 123 11.20 4.81 -23.38
CA LEU A 123 12.62 4.65 -23.66
C LEU A 123 12.97 3.20 -23.97
N SER A 124 13.93 3.00 -24.88
CA SER A 124 14.46 1.66 -25.15
C SER A 124 15.23 1.13 -23.92
N PRO A 125 15.31 -0.21 -23.75
CA PRO A 125 15.97 -0.81 -22.59
C PRO A 125 17.43 -0.39 -22.37
N ASP A 126 18.13 0.03 -23.44
CA ASP A 126 19.54 0.42 -23.40
C ASP A 126 19.75 1.85 -22.89
N VAL A 127 18.79 2.76 -23.14
CA VAL A 127 18.86 4.16 -22.66
C VAL A 127 18.05 4.38 -21.39
N LEU A 128 17.10 3.48 -21.08
CA LEU A 128 16.26 3.53 -19.89
C LEU A 128 17.08 3.66 -18.60
N VAL A 129 18.17 2.89 -18.50
CA VAL A 129 19.01 2.86 -17.30
C VAL A 129 19.74 4.18 -17.05
N ASP A 130 19.90 5.00 -18.09
CA ASP A 130 20.56 6.30 -18.02
C ASP A 130 19.62 7.48 -17.82
N SER A 131 18.31 7.27 -18.02
CA SER A 131 17.27 8.29 -17.85
C SER A 131 17.28 8.92 -16.45
N PRO A 132 17.35 10.26 -16.34
CA PRO A 132 17.22 10.96 -15.05
C PRO A 132 15.90 10.65 -14.33
N ASP A 133 14.81 10.50 -15.07
CA ASP A 133 13.50 10.18 -14.50
C ASP A 133 13.45 8.75 -13.96
N CYS A 134 14.01 7.79 -14.71
CA CYS A 134 14.14 6.41 -14.25
C CYS A 134 15.02 6.34 -13.00
N LYS A 135 16.18 7.00 -13.00
CA LYS A 135 17.09 7.08 -11.84
C LYS A 135 16.40 7.66 -10.61
N ARG A 136 15.64 8.75 -10.77
CA ARG A 136 14.90 9.40 -9.68
C ARG A 136 13.83 8.49 -9.08
N HIS A 137 13.05 7.81 -9.92
CA HIS A 137 12.01 6.90 -9.41
C HIS A 137 12.64 5.64 -8.79
N SER A 138 13.68 5.09 -9.42
CA SER A 138 14.47 3.96 -8.93
C SER A 138 15.07 4.20 -7.54
N ALA A 139 15.58 5.41 -7.29
CA ALA A 139 16.08 5.80 -5.97
C ALA A 139 14.99 5.71 -4.89
N LYS A 140 13.73 6.07 -5.21
CA LYS A 140 12.61 5.99 -4.26
C LYS A 140 12.23 4.53 -3.95
N VAL A 141 12.16 3.67 -4.97
CA VAL A 141 11.88 2.23 -4.78
C VAL A 141 12.96 1.58 -3.91
N MET A 142 14.23 1.83 -4.20
CA MET A 142 15.32 1.26 -3.41
C MET A 142 15.39 1.83 -1.99
N ARG A 143 14.99 3.10 -1.77
CA ARG A 143 14.82 3.64 -0.42
C ARG A 143 13.77 2.87 0.37
N VAL A 144 12.65 2.49 -0.24
CA VAL A 144 11.60 1.69 0.43
C VAL A 144 12.14 0.33 0.84
N ILE A 145 12.85 -0.37 -0.06
CA ILE A 145 13.47 -1.66 0.26
C ILE A 145 14.51 -1.51 1.37
N HIS A 146 15.32 -0.43 1.34
CA HIS A 146 16.27 -0.13 2.40
C HIS A 146 15.58 0.13 3.75
N MET A 147 14.47 0.88 3.77
CA MET A 147 13.67 1.09 4.98
C MET A 147 13.12 -0.21 5.53
N ALA A 148 12.69 -1.14 4.68
CA ALA A 148 12.24 -2.46 5.11
C ALA A 148 13.37 -3.26 5.76
N VAL A 149 14.57 -3.26 5.16
CA VAL A 149 15.75 -3.90 5.77
C VAL A 149 16.10 -3.25 7.12
N LYS A 150 16.01 -1.92 7.24
CA LYS A 150 16.19 -1.23 8.53
C LYS A 150 15.13 -1.60 9.55
N ALA A 151 13.88 -1.81 9.14
CA ALA A 151 12.83 -2.26 10.04
C ALA A 151 13.04 -3.69 10.58
N LEU A 152 13.81 -4.52 9.87
CA LEU A 152 14.25 -5.84 10.38
C LEU A 152 15.23 -5.70 11.57
N GLU A 153 15.89 -4.55 11.75
CA GLU A 153 16.79 -4.28 12.87
C GLU A 153 16.04 -3.95 14.18
N GLY A 154 14.73 -3.65 14.13
CA GLY A 154 13.87 -3.58 15.33
C GLY A 154 12.91 -2.39 15.41
N ASP A 155 13.12 -1.30 14.66
CA ASP A 155 12.18 -0.17 14.60
C ASP A 155 11.42 -0.15 13.26
N SER A 156 10.14 -0.52 13.33
CA SER A 156 9.27 -0.63 12.15
C SER A 156 8.20 0.45 12.03
N LYS A 157 8.07 1.38 12.99
CA LYS A 157 6.92 2.31 12.98
C LYS A 157 6.93 3.21 11.74
N SER A 158 8.10 3.76 11.41
CA SER A 158 8.29 4.63 10.24
C SER A 158 8.02 3.92 8.91
N LEU A 159 8.22 2.60 8.85
CA LEU A 159 7.98 1.80 7.65
C LEU A 159 6.48 1.71 7.34
N TYR A 160 5.66 1.34 8.33
CA TYR A 160 4.22 1.12 8.10
C TYR A 160 3.50 2.39 7.63
N GLU A 161 3.78 3.52 8.28
CA GLU A 161 3.18 4.82 7.94
C GLU A 161 3.60 5.29 6.54
N GLU A 162 4.89 5.20 6.20
CA GLU A 162 5.41 5.58 4.89
C GLU A 162 4.82 4.70 3.78
N LEU A 163 4.76 3.37 3.97
CA LEU A 163 4.23 2.43 2.98
C LEU A 163 2.74 2.63 2.75
N ALA A 164 1.94 2.85 3.80
CA ALA A 164 0.52 3.12 3.65
C ALA A 164 0.28 4.45 2.89
N LEU A 165 1.04 5.50 3.21
CA LEU A 165 0.97 6.77 2.48
C LEU A 165 1.40 6.61 1.01
N LEU A 166 2.43 5.81 0.74
CA LEU A 166 2.84 5.51 -0.63
C LEU A 166 1.76 4.72 -1.37
N GLY A 167 1.09 3.78 -0.72
CA GLY A 167 -0.08 3.08 -1.25
C GLY A 167 -1.17 4.04 -1.70
N ALA A 168 -1.61 4.93 -0.82
CA ALA A 168 -2.61 5.96 -1.13
C ALA A 168 -2.18 6.86 -2.32
N LYS A 169 -0.92 7.28 -2.35
CA LYS A 169 -0.36 8.07 -3.48
C LYS A 169 -0.39 7.31 -4.80
N HIS A 170 -0.23 5.99 -4.80
CA HIS A 170 -0.33 5.17 -6.00
C HIS A 170 -1.79 4.98 -6.42
N ALA A 171 -2.71 4.73 -5.49
CA ALA A 171 -4.15 4.61 -5.79
C ALA A 171 -4.71 5.87 -6.46
N ALA A 172 -4.20 7.06 -6.08
CA ALA A 172 -4.55 8.31 -6.75
C ALA A 172 -4.12 8.39 -8.22
N ILE A 173 -3.24 7.52 -8.72
CA ILE A 173 -2.84 7.49 -10.14
C ILE A 173 -3.97 6.86 -10.96
N ARG A 174 -4.49 7.60 -11.94
CA ARG A 174 -5.57 7.13 -12.81
C ARG A 174 -5.21 5.79 -13.47
N ASN A 175 -6.12 4.82 -13.42
CA ASN A 175 -5.97 3.45 -13.93
C ASN A 175 -4.91 2.59 -13.22
N MET A 176 -4.36 3.04 -12.09
CA MET A 176 -3.51 2.20 -11.25
C MET A 176 -4.33 1.01 -10.72
N LYS A 177 -3.66 -0.11 -10.52
CA LYS A 177 -4.23 -1.37 -10.02
C LYS A 177 -3.30 -1.94 -8.97
N ILE A 178 -3.82 -2.45 -7.85
CA ILE A 178 -3.00 -3.04 -6.77
C ILE A 178 -2.18 -4.21 -7.32
N GLU A 179 -2.68 -4.91 -8.34
CA GLU A 179 -2.03 -6.01 -9.03
C GLU A 179 -0.68 -5.60 -9.66
N TYR A 180 -0.51 -4.34 -10.06
CA TYR A 180 0.77 -3.89 -10.62
C TYR A 180 1.90 -3.95 -9.60
N PHE A 181 1.62 -3.90 -8.29
CA PHE A 181 2.65 -4.14 -7.27
C PHE A 181 3.20 -5.57 -7.31
N LYS A 182 2.38 -6.55 -7.70
CA LYS A 182 2.85 -7.94 -7.85
C LYS A 182 3.79 -8.10 -9.04
N ILE A 183 3.54 -7.36 -10.13
CA ILE A 183 4.43 -7.30 -11.29
C ILE A 183 5.77 -6.67 -10.88
N ILE A 184 5.74 -5.58 -10.10
CA ILE A 184 6.96 -4.97 -9.56
C ILE A 184 7.70 -5.93 -8.64
N LYS A 185 7.02 -6.68 -7.77
CA LYS A 185 7.63 -7.72 -6.94
C LYS A 185 8.35 -8.77 -7.80
N GLU A 186 7.69 -9.28 -8.84
CA GLU A 186 8.29 -10.25 -9.76
C GLU A 186 9.53 -9.68 -10.45
N ALA A 187 9.45 -8.43 -10.92
CA ALA A 187 10.59 -7.73 -11.52
C ALA A 187 11.76 -7.55 -10.55
N ILE A 188 11.51 -7.32 -9.25
CA ILE A 188 12.54 -7.24 -8.21
C ILE A 188 13.24 -8.59 -8.04
N LEU A 189 12.48 -9.67 -7.88
CA LEU A 189 13.05 -11.01 -7.72
C LEU A 189 13.83 -11.46 -8.97
N MET A 190 13.33 -11.15 -10.16
CA MET A 190 14.05 -11.37 -11.42
C MET A 190 15.36 -10.57 -11.48
N THR A 191 15.35 -9.32 -10.98
CA THR A 191 16.55 -8.50 -10.88
C THR A 191 17.56 -9.11 -9.89
N TRP A 192 17.10 -9.64 -8.76
CA TRP A 192 17.99 -10.21 -7.74
C TRP A 192 18.69 -11.44 -8.29
N GLY A 193 17.94 -12.34 -8.92
CA GLY A 193 18.50 -13.52 -9.60
C GLY A 193 19.55 -13.16 -10.66
N ARG A 194 19.33 -12.08 -11.42
CA ARG A 194 20.30 -11.59 -12.42
C ARG A 194 21.52 -10.89 -11.81
N LEU A 195 21.45 -10.42 -10.56
CA LEU A 195 22.54 -9.67 -9.91
C LEU A 195 23.50 -10.56 -9.13
N ILE A 196 22.98 -11.57 -8.42
CA ILE A 196 23.79 -12.43 -7.54
C ILE A 196 23.93 -13.87 -8.07
N TYR A 197 23.30 -14.19 -9.21
CA TYR A 197 23.48 -15.43 -9.96
C TYR A 197 23.36 -16.69 -9.10
N GLU A 198 24.46 -17.44 -8.91
CA GLU A 198 24.49 -18.71 -8.16
C GLU A 198 24.14 -18.53 -6.67
N GLU A 199 24.32 -17.33 -6.11
CA GLU A 199 23.93 -17.00 -4.74
C GLU A 199 22.40 -16.81 -4.60
N PHE A 200 21.64 -16.73 -5.70
CA PHE A 200 20.17 -16.59 -5.65
C PHE A 200 19.50 -17.95 -5.47
N THR A 201 19.71 -18.54 -4.29
CA THR A 201 19.10 -19.82 -3.91
C THR A 201 17.60 -19.68 -3.65
N ASP A 202 16.90 -20.81 -3.50
CA ASP A 202 15.49 -20.81 -3.13
C ASP A 202 15.24 -20.12 -1.77
N ASP A 203 16.17 -20.24 -0.82
CA ASP A 203 16.08 -19.55 0.47
C ASP A 203 16.14 -18.03 0.28
N VAL A 204 17.04 -17.53 -0.59
CA VAL A 204 17.13 -16.10 -0.93
C VAL A 204 15.84 -15.63 -1.61
N LYS A 205 15.35 -16.38 -2.59
CA LYS A 205 14.10 -16.06 -3.31
C LYS A 205 12.92 -16.00 -2.34
N ASN A 206 12.81 -16.95 -1.42
CA ASN A 206 11.71 -17.04 -0.47
C ASN A 206 11.78 -15.92 0.58
N ALA A 207 12.96 -15.67 1.16
CA ALA A 207 13.13 -14.62 2.18
C ALA A 207 12.86 -13.22 1.60
N TRP A 208 13.43 -12.90 0.43
CA TRP A 208 13.12 -11.64 -0.25
C TRP A 208 11.67 -11.57 -0.74
N GLY A 209 11.12 -12.69 -1.20
CA GLY A 209 9.72 -12.80 -1.57
C GLY A 209 8.78 -12.44 -0.42
N HIS A 210 9.11 -12.89 0.79
CA HIS A 210 8.37 -12.59 2.01
C HIS A 210 8.47 -11.10 2.39
N VAL A 211 9.66 -10.50 2.36
CA VAL A 211 9.83 -9.04 2.59
C VAL A 211 8.98 -8.23 1.61
N LEU A 212 9.00 -8.59 0.33
CA LEU A 212 8.24 -7.90 -0.70
C LEU A 212 6.74 -8.12 -0.55
N ASP A 213 6.29 -9.30 -0.13
CA ASP A 213 4.87 -9.55 0.17
C ASP A 213 4.37 -8.65 1.32
N GLU A 214 5.16 -8.47 2.38
CA GLU A 214 4.81 -7.57 3.47
C GLU A 214 4.75 -6.11 3.01
N ILE A 215 5.73 -5.66 2.22
CA ILE A 215 5.72 -4.31 1.63
C ILE A 215 4.47 -4.10 0.78
N VAL A 216 4.18 -5.01 -0.15
CA VAL A 216 3.01 -4.94 -1.04
C VAL A 216 1.71 -5.01 -0.26
N GLY A 217 1.65 -5.82 0.80
CA GLY A 217 0.49 -5.90 1.69
C GLY A 217 0.18 -4.56 2.36
N ILE A 218 1.19 -3.90 2.93
CA ILE A 218 1.02 -2.59 3.60
C ILE A 218 0.67 -1.49 2.59
N MET A 219 1.30 -1.48 1.41
CA MET A 219 0.92 -0.56 0.32
C MET A 219 -0.52 -0.80 -0.15
N GLY A 220 -0.95 -2.05 -0.24
CA GLY A 220 -2.33 -2.42 -0.57
C GLY A 220 -3.33 -1.87 0.45
N VAL A 221 -3.01 -1.93 1.75
CA VAL A 221 -3.82 -1.28 2.80
C VAL A 221 -3.93 0.22 2.55
N GLY A 222 -2.84 0.89 2.21
CA GLY A 222 -2.85 2.31 1.84
C GLY A 222 -3.74 2.64 0.64
N CYS A 223 -3.77 1.76 -0.38
CA CYS A 223 -4.64 1.92 -1.55
C CYS A 223 -6.12 1.80 -1.15
N LEU A 224 -6.47 0.77 -0.38
CA LEU A 224 -7.84 0.54 0.07
C LEU A 224 -8.36 1.68 0.96
N ILE A 225 -7.50 2.25 1.81
CA ILE A 225 -7.87 3.41 2.63
C ILE A 225 -8.16 4.64 1.76
N PHE A 226 -7.36 4.87 0.72
CA PHE A 226 -7.60 5.97 -0.21
C PHE A 226 -8.92 5.78 -0.96
N GLU A 227 -9.21 4.57 -1.42
CA GLU A 227 -10.46 4.23 -2.12
C GLU A 227 -11.69 4.41 -1.21
N GLU A 228 -11.63 3.93 0.04
CA GLU A 228 -12.71 4.09 1.04
C GLU A 228 -12.97 5.58 1.34
N GLU A 229 -11.91 6.38 1.44
CA GLU A 229 -12.00 7.84 1.67
C GLU A 229 -12.57 8.59 0.46
N GLU A 230 -12.12 8.26 -0.76
CA GLU A 230 -12.62 8.85 -2.00
C GLU A 230 -14.10 8.55 -2.19
N GLU A 231 -14.53 7.30 -1.93
CA GLU A 231 -15.94 6.90 -1.99
C GLU A 231 -16.81 7.65 -0.97
N ARG A 232 -16.31 7.85 0.26
CA ARG A 232 -17.03 8.61 1.29
C ARG A 232 -17.21 10.08 0.89
N ILE A 233 -16.16 10.74 0.39
CA ILE A 233 -16.25 12.14 -0.06
C ILE A 233 -17.27 12.28 -1.19
N LEU A 234 -17.30 11.34 -2.15
CA LEU A 234 -18.28 11.37 -3.24
C LEU A 234 -19.72 11.18 -2.74
N GLN A 235 -19.95 10.37 -1.70
CA GLN A 235 -21.26 10.21 -1.08
C GLN A 235 -21.71 11.49 -0.36
N GLU A 236 -20.81 12.13 0.40
CA GLU A 236 -21.06 13.40 1.09
C GLU A 236 -21.38 14.52 0.07
N GLU A 237 -20.66 14.60 -1.05
CA GLU A 237 -20.93 15.56 -2.14
C GLU A 237 -22.26 15.28 -2.87
N GLU A 238 -22.68 14.01 -2.99
CA GLU A 238 -23.97 13.63 -3.56
C GLU A 238 -25.13 14.00 -2.63
N GLU A 239 -25.00 13.77 -1.33
CA GLU A 239 -25.98 14.18 -0.31
C GLU A 239 -26.09 15.71 -0.20
N GLU A 240 -24.96 16.44 -0.22
CA GLU A 240 -24.97 17.91 -0.25
C GLU A 240 -25.54 18.44 -1.58
N GLY A 241 -25.20 17.79 -2.70
CA GLY A 241 -25.74 18.10 -4.02
C GLY A 241 -27.25 17.89 -4.12
N ASP A 242 -27.80 16.86 -3.48
CA ASP A 242 -29.24 16.59 -3.42
C ASP A 242 -29.95 17.51 -2.42
N HIS A 243 -29.32 17.90 -1.30
CA HIS A 243 -29.84 18.94 -0.41
C HIS A 243 -29.87 20.31 -1.08
N ILE A 244 -28.87 20.64 -1.90
CA ILE A 244 -28.87 21.85 -2.75
C ILE A 244 -29.90 21.70 -3.88
N GLN A 245 -30.08 20.51 -4.45
CA GLN A 245 -31.10 20.25 -5.48
C GLN A 245 -32.52 20.42 -4.92
N GLU A 246 -32.82 19.93 -3.71
CA GLU A 246 -34.08 20.15 -3.00
C GLU A 246 -34.32 21.63 -2.67
N PHE A 247 -33.25 22.41 -2.41
CA PHE A 247 -33.36 23.85 -2.16
C PHE A 247 -33.50 24.67 -3.46
N ILE A 248 -32.90 24.21 -4.57
CA ILE A 248 -32.89 24.89 -5.87
C ILE A 248 -34.09 24.50 -6.76
N THR A 249 -34.85 23.44 -6.44
CA THR A 249 -36.14 23.13 -7.09
C THR A 249 -37.26 24.17 -6.89
N SER A 250 -36.93 25.38 -6.42
CA SER A 250 -37.80 26.57 -6.45
C SER A 250 -37.35 27.69 -7.42
N SER A 251 -36.29 27.48 -8.21
CA SER A 251 -35.84 28.45 -9.22
C SER A 251 -35.21 27.76 -10.43
N ASP A 252 -35.99 27.58 -11.49
CA ASP A 252 -35.58 27.06 -12.80
C ASP A 252 -34.48 27.92 -13.45
N ASP A 253 -33.26 27.40 -13.65
CA ASP A 253 -32.44 27.61 -14.89
C ASP A 253 -30.99 27.04 -14.86
N TYR A 254 -30.43 26.53 -13.75
CA TYR A 254 -28.96 26.34 -13.65
C TYR A 254 -28.37 24.91 -13.76
N GLN A 255 -29.16 23.84 -13.85
CA GLN A 255 -28.65 22.49 -13.49
C GLN A 255 -28.21 21.55 -14.61
N GLN A 256 -28.27 21.94 -15.89
CA GLN A 256 -28.06 20.95 -16.96
C GLN A 256 -26.60 20.70 -17.36
N ASN A 257 -25.62 21.50 -16.89
CA ASN A 257 -24.24 21.47 -17.43
C ASN A 257 -23.15 20.98 -16.46
N TYR A 258 -23.42 20.82 -15.16
CA TYR A 258 -22.38 20.46 -14.17
C TYR A 258 -22.27 18.96 -13.85
N LYS A 259 -23.34 18.16 -14.03
CA LYS A 259 -23.39 16.76 -13.54
C LYS A 259 -22.73 15.71 -14.46
N MET A 260 -22.26 16.05 -15.66
CA MET A 260 -21.85 15.02 -16.64
C MET A 260 -20.33 14.78 -16.77
N HIS A 261 -19.46 15.66 -16.25
CA HIS A 261 -18.03 15.62 -16.60
C HIS A 261 -17.06 15.00 -15.57
N ASN A 262 -17.45 14.81 -14.31
CA ASN A 262 -16.54 14.23 -13.30
C ASN A 262 -16.76 12.73 -12.99
N LYS A 263 -17.98 12.20 -13.16
CA LYS A 263 -18.37 10.85 -12.67
C LYS A 263 -17.94 9.65 -13.55
N LYS A 264 -17.40 9.88 -14.76
CA LYS A 264 -17.19 8.80 -15.77
C LYS A 264 -15.73 8.51 -16.17
N SER A 265 -14.75 9.24 -15.65
CA SER A 265 -13.38 9.22 -16.22
C SER A 265 -12.34 8.38 -15.44
N ARG A 266 -12.66 7.93 -14.22
CA ARG A 266 -11.75 7.13 -13.39
C ARG A 266 -12.34 5.75 -13.10
N LEU A 267 -11.78 4.72 -13.75
CA LEU A 267 -12.02 3.33 -13.36
C LEU A 267 -11.37 3.07 -12.00
N SER A 268 -12.14 2.54 -11.06
CA SER A 268 -11.69 2.09 -9.74
C SER A 268 -10.57 1.05 -9.87
N VAL A 269 -9.57 1.14 -8.99
CA VAL A 269 -8.42 0.23 -8.85
C VAL A 269 -8.88 -1.22 -8.65
N ALA A 270 -10.06 -1.45 -8.06
CA ALA A 270 -10.58 -2.76 -7.67
C ALA A 270 -11.30 -3.54 -8.80
N THR A 271 -11.44 -2.97 -10.00
CA THR A 271 -12.15 -3.63 -11.11
C THR A 271 -11.20 -4.02 -12.24
N VAL A 272 -10.39 -5.06 -12.01
CA VAL A 272 -9.60 -5.71 -13.07
C VAL A 272 -10.45 -6.81 -13.72
N PRO A 273 -10.77 -6.72 -15.03
CA PRO A 273 -11.44 -7.80 -15.74
C PRO A 273 -10.62 -9.10 -15.67
N LYS A 274 -11.29 -10.25 -15.65
CA LYS A 274 -10.64 -11.56 -15.53
C LYS A 274 -9.62 -11.80 -16.64
N GLU A 275 -9.91 -11.33 -17.85
CA GLU A 275 -9.04 -11.46 -19.02
C GLU A 275 -7.72 -10.70 -18.84
N GLU A 276 -7.75 -9.60 -18.10
CA GLU A 276 -6.55 -8.81 -17.77
C GLU A 276 -5.81 -9.46 -16.58
N LEU A 277 -6.52 -10.07 -15.62
CA LEU A 277 -5.89 -10.90 -14.58
C LEU A 277 -5.16 -12.10 -15.19
N ASP A 278 -5.78 -12.82 -16.14
CA ASP A 278 -5.19 -14.00 -16.78
C ASP A 278 -3.94 -13.64 -17.61
N GLN A 279 -3.82 -12.38 -18.09
CA GLN A 279 -2.61 -11.85 -18.73
C GLN A 279 -1.52 -11.45 -17.72
N ILE A 280 -1.90 -11.09 -16.48
CA ILE A 280 -0.98 -10.67 -15.42
C ILE A 280 -0.44 -11.87 -14.62
N TYR A 281 -1.21 -12.94 -14.45
CA TYR A 281 -0.84 -14.10 -13.61
C TYR A 281 -0.37 -15.39 -14.32
N PRO A 282 0.00 -15.46 -15.62
CA PRO A 282 0.27 -16.75 -16.26
C PRO A 282 1.47 -17.50 -15.65
N ASN A 283 2.37 -16.80 -14.94
CA ASN A 283 3.61 -17.37 -14.38
C ASN A 283 3.61 -17.57 -12.85
N CYS A 284 2.48 -17.34 -12.16
CA CYS A 284 2.37 -17.44 -10.69
C CYS A 284 1.68 -18.74 -10.20
N LYS A 285 2.00 -19.88 -10.81
CA LYS A 285 1.71 -21.21 -10.24
C LYS A 285 2.97 -21.83 -9.65
#